data_AF-A0A6G2G2U9-F1
#
_entry.id   AF-A0A6G2G2U9-F1
#
_cell.length_a   1.000
_cell.length_b   1.000
_cell.length_c   1.000
_cell.angle_alpha   90.00
_cell.angle_beta   90.00
_cell.angle_gamma   90.00
#
_symmetry.space_group_name_H-M   'P 1'
#
loop_
_entity.id
_entity.type
_entity.pdbx_description
1 polymer ?
#
loop_
_entity_poly.entity_id
_entity_poly.type
_entity_poly.pdbx_seq_one_letter_code
_entity_poly.pdbx_strand_id
1 'polypeptide(L)'
;RDVDAVGETAALSEFYRRLGDLLKTRIRRVHDFRRGPPAGNLTARQAAALEAAVGVGYYDVPRTGTVADVADELDCASSTAGELLRKAESAVVSAFVADGSPAADG
;
A
#
# COMPACT_ATOMS: atom_id res chain seq x y z
N ARG A 1 -11.60 -20.03 -10.33
CA ARG A 1 -10.42 -19.13 -10.39
C ARG A 1 -10.89 -17.77 -9.92
N ASP A 2 -10.10 -17.15 -9.06
CA ASP A 2 -10.43 -15.82 -8.54
C ASP A 2 -9.87 -14.77 -9.52
N VAL A 3 -10.66 -13.72 -9.73
CA VAL A 3 -10.34 -12.62 -10.63
C VAL A 3 -10.73 -11.32 -9.95
N ASP A 4 -9.86 -10.30 -10.09
CA ASP A 4 -10.14 -8.95 -9.62
C ASP A 4 -10.55 -8.07 -10.80
N ALA A 5 -11.55 -7.21 -10.59
CA ALA A 5 -12.04 -6.28 -11.57
C ALA A 5 -12.23 -4.90 -10.92
N VAL A 6 -11.85 -3.86 -11.64
CA VAL A 6 -11.92 -2.47 -11.20
C VAL A 6 -12.59 -1.65 -12.28
N GLY A 7 -13.50 -0.77 -11.89
CA GLY A 7 -14.21 0.11 -12.80
C GLY A 7 -15.29 0.91 -12.07
N GLU A 8 -16.01 1.73 -12.82
CA GLU A 8 -17.18 2.43 -12.29
C GLU A 8 -18.25 1.43 -11.84
N THR A 9 -19.00 1.78 -10.80
CA THR A 9 -20.04 0.89 -10.21
C THR A 9 -21.05 0.40 -11.25
N ALA A 10 -21.46 1.27 -12.18
CA ALA A 10 -22.38 0.91 -13.26
C ALA A 10 -21.76 -0.12 -14.22
N ALA A 11 -20.53 0.11 -14.64
CA ALA A 11 -19.79 -0.80 -15.52
C ALA A 11 -19.52 -2.16 -14.86
N LEU A 12 -19.13 -2.17 -13.57
CA LEU A 12 -18.92 -3.42 -12.81
C LEU A 12 -20.22 -4.21 -12.62
N SER A 13 -21.35 -3.53 -12.39
CA SER A 13 -22.66 -4.17 -12.25
C SER A 13 -23.14 -4.78 -13.57
N GLU A 14 -22.83 -4.14 -14.70
CA GLU A 14 -23.09 -4.69 -16.03
C GLU A 14 -22.17 -5.88 -16.34
N PHE A 15 -20.86 -5.74 -16.05
CA PHE A 15 -19.89 -6.82 -16.20
C PHE A 15 -20.30 -8.06 -15.39
N TYR A 16 -20.69 -7.91 -14.12
CA TYR A 16 -21.13 -9.02 -13.27
C TYR A 16 -22.36 -9.73 -13.85
N ARG A 17 -23.34 -8.99 -14.39
CA ARG A 17 -24.51 -9.58 -15.05
C ARG A 17 -24.11 -10.41 -16.26
N ARG A 18 -23.32 -9.83 -17.17
CA ARG A 18 -22.84 -10.53 -18.38
C ARG A 18 -21.99 -11.77 -18.04
N LEU A 19 -21.21 -11.70 -16.96
CA LEU A 19 -20.41 -12.84 -16.50
C LEU A 19 -21.28 -13.95 -15.92
N GLY A 20 -22.37 -13.59 -15.23
CA GLY A 20 -23.36 -14.52 -14.69
C GLY A 20 -24.09 -15.35 -15.77
N ASP A 21 -24.19 -14.81 -16.99
CA ASP A 21 -24.76 -15.53 -18.14
C ASP A 21 -23.82 -16.63 -18.66
N LEU A 22 -22.52 -16.53 -18.37
CA LEU A 22 -21.49 -17.45 -18.88
C LEU A 22 -20.99 -18.42 -17.81
N LEU A 23 -20.95 -17.97 -16.55
CA LEU A 23 -20.32 -18.68 -15.44
C LEU A 23 -21.12 -18.49 -14.15
N LYS A 24 -21.11 -19.50 -13.27
CA LYS A 24 -21.64 -19.35 -11.91
C LYS A 24 -20.69 -18.47 -11.09
N THR A 25 -21.09 -17.22 -10.85
CA THR A 25 -20.28 -16.22 -10.15
C THR A 25 -20.84 -15.83 -8.79
N ARG A 26 -19.96 -15.36 -7.91
CA ARG A 26 -20.32 -14.72 -6.63
C ARG A 26 -19.29 -13.64 -6.33
N ILE A 27 -19.76 -12.50 -5.85
CA ILE A 27 -18.88 -11.42 -5.37
C ILE A 27 -18.31 -11.83 -4.00
N ARG A 28 -16.99 -11.90 -3.89
CA ARG A 28 -16.30 -12.24 -2.63
C ARG A 28 -16.08 -11.01 -1.75
N ARG A 29 -15.69 -9.88 -2.36
CA ARG A 29 -15.37 -8.62 -1.69
C ARG A 29 -15.68 -7.45 -2.63
N VAL A 30 -16.16 -6.34 -2.06
CA VAL A 30 -16.27 -5.04 -2.74
C VAL A 30 -15.59 -4.02 -1.85
N HIS A 31 -14.78 -3.16 -2.45
CA HIS A 31 -14.09 -2.08 -1.76
C HIS A 31 -13.88 -0.92 -2.74
N ASP A 32 -13.70 0.27 -2.21
CA ASP A 32 -13.38 1.44 -3.03
C ASP A 32 -11.98 1.28 -3.62
N PHE A 33 -11.88 1.35 -4.94
CA PHE A 33 -10.60 1.40 -5.62
C PHE A 33 -10.10 2.85 -5.65
N ARG A 34 -8.98 3.11 -4.97
CA ARG A 34 -8.29 4.40 -5.06
C ARG A 34 -7.11 4.27 -6.02
N ARG A 35 -7.04 5.14 -7.02
CA ARG A 35 -5.87 5.24 -7.90
C ARG A 35 -4.74 5.90 -7.12
N GLY A 36 -3.80 5.11 -6.66
CA GLY A 36 -2.65 5.53 -5.86
C GLY A 36 -2.09 4.36 -5.07
N PRO A 37 -0.88 4.46 -4.50
CA PRO A 37 -0.35 3.39 -3.66
C PRO A 37 -1.33 3.12 -2.50
N PRO A 38 -1.51 1.86 -2.08
CA PRO A 38 -2.26 1.50 -0.87
C PRO A 38 -1.46 1.97 0.36
N ALA A 39 -1.34 3.27 0.52
CA ALA A 39 -0.65 3.90 1.62
C ALA A 39 -1.75 4.48 2.50
N GLY A 40 -2.16 3.72 3.53
CA GLY A 40 -3.14 4.17 4.50
C GLY A 40 -2.79 5.58 4.96
N ASN A 41 -3.62 6.57 4.60
CA ASN A 41 -3.57 7.97 5.02
C ASN A 41 -2.18 8.51 5.44
N LEU A 42 -1.16 8.37 4.59
CA LEU A 42 0.15 8.96 4.88
C LEU A 42 0.07 10.48 4.74
N THR A 43 0.64 11.19 5.71
CA THR A 43 0.94 12.62 5.53
C THR A 43 2.05 12.78 4.49
N ALA A 44 2.12 13.94 3.83
CA ALA A 44 3.18 14.23 2.86
C ALA A 44 4.59 14.00 3.44
N ARG A 45 4.79 14.31 4.73
CA ARG A 45 6.08 14.13 5.40
C ARG A 45 6.42 12.66 5.71
N GLN A 46 5.41 11.83 5.93
CA GLN A 46 5.58 10.38 6.09
C GLN A 46 5.87 9.70 4.75
N ALA A 47 5.20 10.12 3.68
CA ALA A 47 5.48 9.64 2.32
C ALA A 47 6.91 10.02 1.90
N ALA A 48 7.30 11.28 2.11
CA ALA A 48 8.67 11.74 1.85
C ALA A 48 9.71 10.94 2.65
N ALA A 49 9.42 10.54 3.88
CA ALA A 49 10.32 9.71 4.67
C ALA A 49 10.50 8.30 4.09
N LEU A 50 9.44 7.67 3.60
CA LEU A 50 9.54 6.37 2.92
C LEU A 50 10.30 6.50 1.59
N GLU A 51 10.06 7.55 0.82
CA GLU A 51 10.77 7.83 -0.44
C GLU A 51 12.26 8.03 -0.19
N ALA A 52 12.64 8.86 0.79
CA ALA A 52 14.03 9.06 1.20
C ALA A 52 14.66 7.74 1.68
N ALA A 53 13.96 6.95 2.50
CA ALA A 53 14.42 5.64 2.96
C ALA A 53 14.68 4.66 1.80
N VAL A 54 13.83 4.63 0.79
CA VAL A 54 14.10 3.85 -0.43
C VAL A 54 15.33 4.42 -1.16
N GLY A 55 15.41 5.74 -1.32
CA GLY A 55 16.51 6.40 -2.03
C GLY A 55 17.90 6.14 -1.44
N VAL A 56 18.01 6.09 -0.11
CA VAL A 56 19.28 5.81 0.59
C VAL A 56 19.56 4.32 0.77
N GLY A 57 18.64 3.43 0.35
CA GLY A 57 18.77 1.98 0.51
C GLY A 57 18.53 1.47 1.93
N TYR A 58 17.71 2.18 2.72
CA TYR A 58 17.30 1.76 4.06
C TYR A 58 16.49 0.46 4.07
N TYR A 59 15.82 0.13 2.95
CA TYR A 59 15.04 -1.10 2.78
C TYR A 59 15.74 -2.16 1.91
N ASP A 60 16.97 -1.91 1.47
CA ASP A 60 17.70 -2.84 0.61
C ASP A 60 18.12 -4.11 1.34
N VAL A 61 18.38 -5.17 0.56
CA VAL A 61 18.91 -6.45 1.05
C VAL A 61 20.14 -6.82 0.22
N PRO A 62 21.37 -6.67 0.76
CA PRO A 62 21.70 -6.17 2.10
C PRO A 62 21.43 -4.67 2.26
N ARG A 63 21.14 -4.25 3.50
CA ARG A 63 20.86 -2.85 3.82
C ARG A 63 22.08 -1.97 3.59
N THR A 64 21.91 -0.87 2.86
CA THR A 64 22.97 0.12 2.58
C THR A 64 22.73 1.48 3.23
N GLY A 65 21.48 1.79 3.60
CA GLY A 65 21.10 3.06 4.24
C GLY A 65 20.68 2.94 5.70
N THR A 66 20.75 4.04 6.43
CA THR A 66 20.41 4.18 7.84
C THR A 66 19.34 5.25 8.08
N VAL A 67 18.78 5.30 9.29
CA VAL A 67 17.87 6.40 9.68
C VAL A 67 18.58 7.76 9.65
N ALA A 68 19.90 7.79 9.88
CA ALA A 68 20.68 9.03 9.80
C ALA A 68 20.72 9.55 8.35
N ASP A 69 20.96 8.67 7.37
CA ASP A 69 20.95 9.05 5.95
C ASP A 69 19.58 9.58 5.51
N VAL A 70 18.49 9.00 6.03
CA VAL A 70 17.13 9.52 5.82
C VAL A 70 16.94 10.89 6.46
N ALA A 71 17.53 11.11 7.63
CA ALA A 71 17.44 12.38 8.34
C ALA A 71 18.18 13.50 7.59
N ASP A 72 19.34 13.16 7.03
CA ASP A 72 20.15 14.06 6.20
C ASP A 72 19.40 14.43 4.91
N GLU A 73 18.76 13.46 4.23
CA GLU A 73 17.94 13.71 3.04
C GLU A 73 16.71 14.60 3.32
N LEU A 74 16.14 14.50 4.54
CA LEU A 74 14.96 15.27 4.95
C LEU A 74 15.29 16.58 5.70
N ASP A 75 16.56 16.92 5.85
CA ASP A 75 17.05 18.05 6.66
C ASP A 75 16.38 18.10 8.04
N CYS A 76 16.46 17.00 8.80
CA CYS A 76 15.86 16.92 10.13
C CYS A 76 16.70 16.07 11.10
N ALA A 77 16.31 16.08 12.38
CA ALA A 77 16.97 15.23 13.37
C ALA A 77 16.66 13.74 13.12
N SER A 78 17.63 12.84 13.38
CA SER A 78 17.44 11.39 13.20
C SER A 78 16.29 10.82 14.03
N SER A 79 16.00 11.41 15.19
CA SER A 79 14.81 11.05 15.99
C SER A 79 13.50 11.38 15.28
N THR A 80 13.45 12.51 14.56
CA THR A 80 12.28 12.93 13.77
C THR A 80 12.10 12.04 12.55
N ALA A 81 13.18 11.74 11.82
CA ALA A 81 13.15 10.78 10.71
C ALA A 81 12.67 9.40 11.16
N GLY A 82 13.22 8.88 12.28
CA GLY A 82 12.79 7.60 12.84
C GLY A 82 11.32 7.57 13.26
N GLU A 83 10.80 8.66 13.82
CA GLU A 83 9.36 8.82 14.13
C GLU A 83 8.49 8.81 12.88
N LEU A 84 8.91 9.54 11.83
CA LEU A 84 8.19 9.60 10.55
C LEU A 84 8.12 8.22 9.90
N LEU A 85 9.25 7.51 9.83
CA LEU A 85 9.31 6.15 9.30
C LEU A 85 8.39 5.21 10.06
N ARG A 86 8.49 5.17 11.40
CA ARG A 86 7.65 4.27 12.20
C ARG A 86 6.15 4.52 12.00
N LYS A 87 5.75 5.80 11.96
CA LYS A 87 4.34 6.16 11.72
C LYS A 87 3.90 5.80 10.30
N ALA A 88 4.77 6.03 9.31
CA ALA A 88 4.49 5.69 7.92
C ALA A 88 4.37 4.16 7.73
N GLU A 89 5.35 3.40 8.20
CA GLU A 89 5.37 1.94 8.19
C GLU A 89 4.16 1.34 8.90
N SER A 90 3.82 1.85 10.09
CA SER A 90 2.62 1.41 10.83
C SER A 90 1.35 1.61 10.01
N ALA A 91 1.22 2.74 9.31
CA ALA A 91 0.03 3.02 8.51
C ALA A 91 -0.04 2.12 7.26
N VAL A 92 1.09 1.87 6.60
CA VAL A 92 1.20 0.95 5.46
C VAL A 92 0.88 -0.49 5.87
N VAL A 93 1.51 -0.99 6.94
CA VAL A 93 1.26 -2.35 7.45
C VAL A 93 -0.19 -2.52 7.90
N SER A 94 -0.76 -1.53 8.58
CA SER A 94 -2.16 -1.58 9.01
C SER A 94 -3.12 -1.60 7.83
N ALA A 95 -2.87 -0.78 6.80
CA ALA A 95 -3.66 -0.77 5.58
C ALA A 95 -3.57 -2.12 4.85
N PHE A 96 -2.37 -2.66 4.71
CA PHE A 96 -2.14 -3.97 4.10
C PHE A 96 -2.92 -5.09 4.81
N VAL A 97 -2.88 -5.12 6.15
CA VAL A 97 -3.64 -6.12 6.94
C VAL A 97 -5.15 -5.93 6.80
N ALA A 98 -5.63 -4.68 6.81
CA ALA A 98 -7.05 -4.34 6.66
C ALA A 98 -7.59 -4.66 5.25
N ASP A 99 -6.76 -4.53 4.22
CA ASP A 99 -7.10 -4.90 2.84
C ASP A 99 -7.22 -6.41 2.62
N GLY A 100 -6.81 -7.21 3.60
CA GLY A 100 -7.34 -8.55 3.82
C GLY A 100 -6.32 -9.66 3.65
N SER A 101 -5.74 -10.06 4.79
CA SER A 101 -4.99 -11.30 5.06
C SER A 101 -3.75 -11.55 4.19
N PRO A 102 -2.66 -12.11 4.77
CA PRO A 102 -1.47 -12.48 4.01
C PRO A 102 -1.88 -13.34 2.81
N ALA A 103 -1.22 -13.15 1.67
CA ALA A 103 -1.24 -14.15 0.61
C ALA A 103 -0.98 -15.50 1.30
N ALA A 104 -2.00 -16.35 1.34
CA ALA A 104 -1.87 -17.70 1.84
C ALA A 104 -1.04 -18.45 0.80
N ASP A 105 0.28 -18.37 0.93
CA ASP A 105 1.22 -19.20 0.22
C ASP A 105 1.99 -20.01 1.26
N GLY A 106 1.74 -21.34 1.28
CA GLY A 106 2.45 -22.33 2.10
C GLY A 106 1.54 -23.47 2.56
#